data_AF-A0A5R9BS88-F1
#
_entry.id   AF-A0A5R9BS88-F1
#
_cell.length_a   1.000
_cell.length_b   1.000
_cell.length_c   1.000
_cell.angle_alpha   90.00
_cell.angle_beta   90.00
_cell.angle_gamma   90.00
#
_symmetry.space_group_name_H-M   'P 1'
#
loop_
_entity.id
_entity.type
_entity.pdbx_description
1 polymer ?
#
loop_
_entity_poly.entity_id
_entity_poly.type
_entity_poly.pdbx_seq_one_letter_code
_entity_poly.pdbx_strand_id
1 'polypeptide(L)' 'ELKFAHEAGSKFNGVLCGRATWRNSIEPFAGESEEAGRKWLQTQGKKNIQELNEVLAVTATPWFEKIEK' A
#
# COMPACT_ATOMS: atom_id res chain seq x y z
N GLU A 1 -10.33 3.46 4.76
CA GLU A 1 -10.01 4.87 4.45
C GLU A 1 -10.15 5.18 2.96
N LEU A 2 -9.36 4.58 2.06
CA LEU A 2 -9.40 4.89 0.62
C LEU A 2 -10.78 4.66 -0.04
N LYS A 3 -11.44 3.53 0.27
CA LYS A 3 -12.80 3.24 -0.22
C LYS A 3 -13.80 4.31 0.21
N PHE A 4 -13.79 4.67 1.49
CA PHE A 4 -14.64 5.73 2.03
C PHE A 4 -14.35 7.10 1.39
N ALA A 5 -13.07 7.44 1.19
CA ALA A 5 -12.69 8.70 0.54
C ALA A 5 -13.23 8.76 -0.90
N HIS A 6 -13.12 7.66 -1.65
CA HIS A 6 -13.68 7.53 -2.98
C HIS A 6 -15.21 7.65 -2.98
N GLU A 7 -15.90 6.92 -2.09
CA GLU A 7 -17.36 6.97 -1.92
C GLU A 7 -17.86 8.38 -1.54
N ALA A 8 -17.05 9.15 -0.81
CA ALA A 8 -17.31 10.54 -0.46
C ALA A 8 -17.00 11.55 -1.60
N GLY A 9 -16.57 11.07 -2.79
CA GLY A 9 -16.27 11.90 -3.96
C GLY A 9 -14.85 12.47 -4.02
N SER A 10 -13.92 11.98 -3.17
CA SER A 10 -12.52 12.41 -3.24
C SER A 10 -11.84 11.88 -4.50
N LYS A 11 -11.22 12.78 -5.27
CA LYS A 11 -10.39 12.48 -6.45
C LYS A 11 -8.90 12.45 -6.11
N PHE A 12 -8.53 11.66 -5.10
CA PHE A 12 -7.12 11.49 -4.73
C PHE A 12 -6.37 10.67 -5.79
N ASN A 13 -5.06 10.91 -5.95
CA ASN A 13 -4.31 10.42 -7.12
C ASN A 13 -3.32 9.27 -6.83
N GLY A 14 -3.40 8.70 -5.64
CA GLY A 14 -2.49 7.67 -5.17
C GLY A 14 -2.12 7.88 -3.69
N VAL A 15 -1.16 7.09 -3.22
CA VAL A 15 -0.67 7.12 -1.84
C VAL A 15 0.84 6.89 -1.79
N LEU A 16 1.49 7.40 -0.75
CA LEU A 16 2.83 6.98 -0.33
C LEU A 16 2.72 6.24 1.01
N CYS A 17 2.37 4.95 0.92
CA CYS A 17 2.18 4.11 2.09
C CYS A 17 3.45 3.34 2.44
N GLY A 18 3.93 3.48 3.69
CA GLY A 18 5.09 2.74 4.20
C GLY A 18 4.70 1.77 5.30
N ARG A 19 4.50 2.29 6.52
CA ARG A 19 4.29 1.48 7.74
C ARG A 19 3.18 0.44 7.62
N ALA A 20 2.07 0.75 6.96
CA ALA A 20 0.98 -0.24 6.83
C ALA A 20 1.39 -1.46 5.99
N THR A 21 2.35 -1.30 5.08
CA THR A 21 2.84 -2.38 4.22
C THR A 21 3.90 -3.23 4.91
N TRP A 22 4.87 -2.62 5.60
CA TRP A 22 6.09 -3.32 6.02
C TRP A 22 6.47 -3.18 7.51
N ARG A 23 5.73 -2.47 8.37
CA ARG A 23 6.11 -2.30 9.79
C ARG A 23 6.34 -3.63 10.51
N ASN A 24 5.51 -4.63 10.23
CA ASN A 24 5.57 -5.91 10.91
C ASN A 24 6.73 -6.81 10.41
N SER A 25 7.50 -6.38 9.40
CA SER A 25 8.75 -7.06 9.04
C SER A 25 9.89 -6.77 10.02
N ILE A 26 9.76 -5.76 10.87
CA ILE A 26 10.82 -5.36 11.81
C ILE A 26 11.08 -6.47 12.83
N GLU A 27 10.02 -7.10 13.35
CA GLU A 27 10.13 -8.19 14.33
C GLU A 27 10.87 -9.42 13.78
N PRO A 28 10.48 -10.03 12.64
CA PRO A 28 11.23 -11.17 12.09
C PRO A 28 12.64 -10.78 11.62
N PHE A 29 12.85 -9.55 11.15
CA PHE A 29 14.19 -9.10 10.73
C PHE A 29 15.15 -8.91 11.91
N ALA A 30 14.74 -8.15 12.93
CA ALA A 30 15.61 -7.77 14.04
C ALA A 30 15.58 -8.77 15.20
N GLY A 31 14.47 -9.50 15.37
CA GLY A 31 14.27 -10.48 16.44
C GLY A 31 14.67 -11.91 16.06
N GLU A 32 14.61 -12.27 14.77
CA GLU A 32 14.96 -13.62 14.30
C GLU A 32 16.23 -13.59 13.44
N SER A 33 16.11 -13.20 12.16
CA SER A 33 17.24 -13.08 11.24
C SER A 33 16.88 -12.25 10.01
N GLU A 34 17.91 -11.82 9.26
CA GLU A 34 17.71 -11.16 7.98
C GLU A 34 16.86 -12.01 7.01
N GLU A 35 17.11 -13.32 6.93
CA GLU A 35 16.37 -14.25 6.08
C GLU A 35 14.90 -14.35 6.48
N ALA A 36 14.59 -14.39 7.78
CA ALA A 36 13.22 -14.39 8.28
C ALA A 36 12.50 -13.09 7.87
N GLY A 37 13.14 -11.93 8.03
CA GLY A 37 12.64 -10.65 7.55
C GLY A 37 12.39 -10.63 6.04
N ARG A 38 13.33 -11.14 5.23
CA ARG A 38 13.18 -11.26 3.76
C ARG A 38 12.01 -12.16 3.38
N LYS A 39 11.85 -13.31 4.05
CA LYS A 39 10.72 -14.23 3.82
C LYS A 39 9.38 -13.58 4.15
N TRP A 40 9.33 -12.80 5.24
CA TRP A 40 8.12 -12.05 5.61
C TRP A 40 7.75 -11.01 4.54
N LEU A 41 8.73 -10.27 4.02
CA LEU A 41 8.51 -9.30 2.94
C LEU A 41 8.01 -9.97 1.65
N GLN A 42 8.58 -11.13 1.29
CA GLN A 42 8.17 -11.89 0.10
C GLN A 42 6.78 -12.52 0.20
N THR A 43 6.25 -12.68 1.42
CA THR A 43 4.94 -13.29 1.69
C THR A 43 3.94 -12.25 2.16
N GLN A 44 3.90 -11.93 3.45
CA GLN A 44 2.94 -11.01 4.04
C GLN A 44 3.11 -9.57 3.54
N GLY A 45 4.36 -9.08 3.41
CA GLY A 45 4.61 -7.74 2.87
C GLY A 45 4.10 -7.60 1.42
N LYS A 46 4.35 -8.62 0.59
CA LYS A 46 3.84 -8.70 -0.79
C LYS A 46 2.31 -8.75 -0.82
N LYS A 47 1.68 -9.55 0.05
CA LYS A 47 0.22 -9.59 0.17
C LYS A 47 -0.36 -8.21 0.53
N ASN A 48 0.22 -7.52 1.52
CA ASN A 48 -0.23 -6.18 1.93
C ASN A 48 -0.19 -5.15 0.78
N ILE A 49 0.88 -5.14 -0.03
CA ILE A 49 0.98 -4.19 -1.16
C ILE A 49 0.04 -4.58 -2.31
N GLN A 50 -0.18 -5.88 -2.55
CA GLN A 50 -1.13 -6.34 -3.58
C GLN A 50 -2.57 -5.97 -3.23
N GLU A 51 -3.00 -6.18 -1.99
CA GLU A 51 -4.33 -5.77 -1.51
C GLU A 51 -4.51 -4.24 -1.60
N LEU A 52 -3.47 -3.46 -1.28
CA LEU A 52 -3.49 -2.00 -1.46
C LEU A 52 -3.63 -1.62 -2.95
N ASN A 53 -2.89 -2.28 -3.84
CA ASN A 53 -2.94 -2.01 -5.27
C ASN A 53 -4.33 -2.30 -5.86
N GLU A 54 -4.99 -3.37 -5.42
CA GLU A 54 -6.37 -3.70 -5.82
C GLU A 54 -7.34 -2.60 -5.40
N VAL A 55 -7.19 -2.07 -4.18
CA VAL A 55 -8.01 -0.94 -3.72
C VAL A 55 -7.71 0.32 -4.53
N LEU A 56 -6.44 0.65 -4.78
CA LEU A 56 -6.05 1.82 -5.57
C LEU A 56 -6.60 1.77 -6.99
N ALA A 57 -6.59 0.59 -7.63
CA ALA A 57 -7.08 0.39 -8.99
C ALA A 57 -8.56 0.79 -9.17
N VAL A 58 -9.37 0.70 -8.12
CA VAL A 58 -10.81 1.04 -8.16
C VAL A 58 -11.16 2.35 -7.44
N THR A 59 -10.23 2.97 -6.71
CA THR A 59 -10.53 4.16 -5.89
C THR A 59 -9.76 5.41 -6.29
N ALA A 60 -8.54 5.29 -6.82
CA ALA A 60 -7.71 6.43 -7.17
C ALA A 60 -8.06 6.99 -8.55
N THR A 61 -7.88 8.30 -8.72
CA THR A 61 -8.07 9.00 -9.99
C THR A 61 -6.71 9.32 -10.63
N PRO A 62 -6.52 9.14 -11.94
CA PRO A 62 -5.28 9.52 -12.58
C PRO A 62 -4.92 10.99 -12.37
N TRP A 63 -3.64 11.28 -12.11
CA TRP A 63 -3.21 12.64 -11.81
C TRP A 63 -3.26 13.57 -13.04
N PHE A 64 -3.18 13.02 -14.25
CA PHE A 64 -3.22 13.80 -15.49
C PHE A 64 -4.58 14.51 -15.71
N GLU A 65 -5.69 13.98 -15.16
CA GLU A 65 -6.98 14.67 -15.17
C GLU A 65 -6.96 16.03 -14.43
N LYS A 66 -5.96 16.28 -13.58
CA LYS A 66 -5.80 17.59 -12.91
C LYS A 66 -5.07 18.62 -13.76
N ILE A 67 -4.38 18.20 -14.82
CA ILE A 67 -3.55 19.08 -15.65
C ILE A 67 -4.00 19.15 -17.11
N GLU A 68 -4.72 18.14 -17.61
CA GLU A 68 -5.33 18.16 -18.94
C GLU A 68 -6.52 19.14 -18.97
N LYS A 69 -6.60 19.93 -20.05
CA LYS A 69 -7.58 21.02 -20.24
C LYS A 69 -8.84 20.53 -20.93
#